data_AF-A0A951X4Q4-F1
#
_entry.id   AF-A0A951X4Q4-F1
#
_cell.length_a   1.000
_cell.length_b   1.000
_cell.length_c   1.000
_cell.angle_alpha   90.00
_cell.angle_beta   90.00
_cell.angle_gamma   90.00
#
_symmetry.space_group_name_H-M   'P 1'
#
loop_
_entity.id
_entity.type
_entity.pdbx_description
1 polymer ?
#
loop_
_entity_poly.entity_id
_entity_poly.type
_entity_poly.pdbx_seq_one_letter_code
_entity_poly.pdbx_strand_id
1 'polypeptide(L)'
;MPISTSSFGDDRDSWYKEYAARENFEQETIEVAGMTPEVAETCLKRLGGGVEEKLRRVEGIGWAAEILPTESGVAVAFFAHDELLDDLIRRFEEWADRELS
;
A
#
# COMPACT_ATOMS: atom_id res chain seq x y z
N MET A 1 -41.62 10.78 9.45
CA MET A 1 -41.22 9.78 8.45
C MET A 1 -39.71 9.62 8.52
N PRO A 2 -39.17 8.39 8.61
CA PRO A 2 -37.73 8.10 8.59
C PRO A 2 -37.24 7.65 7.20
N ILE A 3 -35.99 7.99 6.85
CA ILE A 3 -35.11 7.35 5.85
C ILE A 3 -33.70 7.51 6.46
N SER A 4 -33.13 6.52 7.14
CA SER A 4 -32.29 5.40 6.66
C SER A 4 -30.97 5.79 5.96
N THR A 5 -29.89 5.56 6.73
CA THR A 5 -28.58 4.96 6.39
C THR A 5 -27.47 5.75 5.68
N SER A 6 -26.33 5.80 6.41
CA SER A 6 -24.91 5.79 5.96
C SER A 6 -24.40 7.10 5.33
N SER A 7 -23.21 7.60 5.64
CA SER A 7 -21.97 6.91 5.99
C SER A 7 -21.19 7.74 7.00
N PHE A 8 -20.47 7.05 7.87
CA PHE A 8 -19.41 7.59 8.70
C PHE A 8 -18.51 8.49 7.83
N GLY A 9 -18.30 9.73 8.25
CA GLY A 9 -17.41 10.67 7.58
C GLY A 9 -15.98 10.18 7.71
N ASP A 10 -15.50 9.48 6.69
CA ASP A 10 -14.08 9.27 6.46
C ASP A 10 -13.49 10.55 5.87
N ASP A 11 -13.30 11.56 6.72
CA ASP A 11 -12.52 12.76 6.45
C ASP A 11 -11.00 12.45 6.52
N ARG A 12 -10.56 11.30 5.98
CA ARG A 12 -9.16 10.88 5.96
C ARG A 12 -8.57 10.66 4.57
N ASP A 13 -9.34 10.88 3.52
CA ASP A 13 -8.89 10.72 2.13
C ASP A 13 -8.07 11.94 1.61
N SER A 14 -7.97 13.01 2.40
CA SER A 14 -7.54 14.33 1.91
C SER A 14 -6.05 14.69 2.10
N TRP A 15 -5.24 13.86 2.78
CA TRP A 15 -3.90 14.28 3.24
C TRP A 15 -2.70 13.91 2.35
N TYR A 16 -2.87 13.11 1.30
CA TYR A 16 -1.71 12.56 0.56
C TYR A 16 -1.70 12.87 -0.94
N LYS A 17 -2.34 13.97 -1.39
CA LYS A 17 -2.22 14.46 -2.77
C LYS A 17 -0.94 15.27 -3.06
N GLU A 18 -0.06 15.49 -2.08
CA GLU A 18 1.13 16.34 -2.25
C GLU A 18 2.42 15.62 -2.70
N TYR A 19 2.44 14.29 -2.83
CA TYR A 19 3.58 13.58 -3.44
C TYR A 19 3.41 13.31 -4.95
N ALA A 20 2.45 13.97 -5.59
CA ALA A 20 2.24 13.97 -7.05
C ALA A 20 3.28 14.82 -7.81
N ALA A 21 4.57 14.63 -7.54
CA ALA A 21 5.66 15.36 -8.20
C ALA A 21 6.86 14.45 -8.56
N ARG A 22 6.57 13.24 -9.08
CA ARG A 22 7.45 12.56 -10.03
C ARG A 22 6.59 12.22 -11.24
N GLU A 23 6.63 13.08 -12.26
CA GLU A 23 5.76 13.12 -13.46
C GLU A 23 5.66 11.82 -14.31
N ASN A 24 6.16 10.67 -13.84
CA ASN A 24 6.19 9.42 -14.58
C ASN A 24 5.91 8.15 -13.74
N PHE A 25 5.56 8.26 -12.46
CA PHE A 25 5.17 7.08 -11.67
C PHE A 25 3.66 6.91 -11.66
N GLU A 26 3.24 5.69 -11.92
CA GLU A 26 1.89 5.22 -11.68
C GLU A 26 1.74 4.77 -10.23
N GLN A 27 0.51 4.89 -9.75
CA GLN A 27 0.15 4.56 -8.39
C GLN A 27 -0.96 3.53 -8.42
N GLU A 28 -0.76 2.43 -7.71
CA GLU A 28 -1.80 1.43 -7.47
C GLU A 28 -1.80 1.03 -6.01
N THR A 29 -3.00 0.92 -5.42
CA THR A 29 -3.18 0.57 -4.02
C THR A 29 -3.88 -0.77 -3.93
N ILE A 30 -3.30 -1.68 -3.15
CA ILE A 30 -3.87 -3.00 -2.89
C ILE A 30 -4.21 -3.14 -1.41
N GLU A 31 -5.31 -3.80 -1.12
CA GLU A 31 -5.77 -4.06 0.24
C GLU A 31 -5.56 -5.52 0.60
N VAL A 32 -4.88 -5.77 1.70
CA VAL A 32 -4.63 -7.11 2.21
C VAL A 32 -5.24 -7.26 3.59
N ALA A 33 -6.38 -7.94 3.64
CA ALA A 33 -7.07 -8.25 4.88
C ALA A 33 -6.27 -9.24 5.73
N GLY A 34 -6.28 -9.07 7.06
CA GLY A 34 -5.60 -9.92 8.02
C GLY A 34 -4.07 -9.74 8.11
N MET A 35 -3.47 -8.96 7.20
CA MET A 35 -2.06 -8.64 7.25
C MET A 35 -1.79 -7.48 8.21
N THR A 36 -0.69 -7.54 8.96
CA THR A 36 -0.24 -6.44 9.81
C THR A 36 0.79 -5.56 9.10
N PRO A 37 0.98 -4.28 9.51
CA PRO A 37 2.00 -3.41 8.94
C PRO A 37 3.43 -3.98 9.00
N GLU A 38 3.73 -4.77 10.02
CA GLU A 38 5.04 -5.43 10.20
C GLU A 38 5.28 -6.52 9.14
N VAL A 39 4.24 -7.28 8.82
CA VAL A 39 4.28 -8.31 7.77
C VAL A 39 4.34 -7.65 6.39
N ALA A 40 3.56 -6.58 6.18
CA ALA A 40 3.60 -5.79 4.94
C ALA A 40 5.01 -5.23 4.68
N GLU A 41 5.63 -4.60 5.68
CA GLU A 41 7.01 -4.10 5.58
C GLU A 41 7.99 -5.24 5.28
N THR A 42 7.80 -6.41 5.89
CA THR A 42 8.63 -7.59 5.65
C THR A 42 8.52 -8.11 4.23
N CYS A 43 7.30 -8.14 3.67
CA CYS A 43 7.07 -8.50 2.27
C CYS A 43 7.75 -7.49 1.34
N LEU A 44 7.58 -6.18 1.57
CA LEU A 44 8.20 -5.12 0.77
C LEU A 44 9.74 -5.16 0.84
N LYS A 45 10.33 -5.50 2.00
CA LYS A 45 11.77 -5.74 2.13
C LYS A 45 12.24 -6.93 1.29
N ARG A 46 11.43 -8.00 1.18
CA ARG A 46 11.75 -9.17 0.33
C ARG A 46 11.70 -8.85 -1.16
N LEU A 47 10.98 -7.81 -1.58
CA LEU A 47 11.01 -7.28 -2.95
C LEU A 47 12.28 -6.45 -3.25
N GLY A 48 13.18 -6.28 -2.27
CA GLY A 48 14.39 -5.49 -2.42
C GLY A 48 14.23 -4.02 -1.99
N GLY A 49 13.15 -3.70 -1.26
CA GLY A 49 12.95 -2.37 -0.68
C GLY A 49 13.72 -2.15 0.62
N GLY A 50 14.25 -0.95 0.81
CA GLY A 50 14.78 -0.44 2.06
C GLY A 50 13.70 0.33 2.84
N VAL A 51 13.68 0.17 4.17
CA VAL A 51 12.73 0.90 5.02
C VAL A 51 13.16 2.37 5.10
N GLU A 52 12.33 3.25 4.54
CA GLU A 52 12.53 4.70 4.64
C GLU A 52 11.87 5.24 5.91
N GLU A 53 10.62 4.84 6.17
CA GLU A 53 9.89 5.13 7.40
C GLU A 53 9.27 3.86 7.97
N LYS A 54 9.64 3.51 9.20
CA LYS A 54 9.25 2.23 9.82
C LYS A 54 7.73 2.07 9.88
N LEU A 55 7.22 0.93 9.41
CA LEU A 55 5.79 0.58 9.31
C LEU A 55 4.95 1.55 8.47
N ARG A 56 5.57 2.37 7.63
CA ARG A 56 4.88 3.38 6.83
C ARG A 56 5.37 3.49 5.41
N ARG A 57 6.67 3.41 5.16
CA ARG A 57 7.23 3.62 3.83
C ARG A 57 8.47 2.80 3.57
N VAL A 58 8.48 2.15 2.41
CA VAL A 58 9.58 1.33 1.90
C VAL A 58 9.93 1.81 0.50
N GLU A 59 11.20 2.09 0.24
CA GLU A 59 11.68 2.53 -1.08
C GLU A 59 12.61 1.47 -1.67
N GLY A 60 12.39 1.12 -2.93
CA GLY A 60 13.27 0.26 -3.71
C GLY A 60 13.83 0.98 -4.94
N ILE A 61 14.60 0.27 -5.75
CA ILE A 61 15.15 0.83 -6.98
C ILE A 61 14.03 1.04 -7.99
N GLY A 62 13.67 2.30 -8.25
CA GLY A 62 12.65 2.66 -9.23
C GLY A 62 11.21 2.48 -8.75
N TRP A 63 11.01 2.24 -7.45
CA TRP A 63 9.68 2.14 -6.85
C TRP A 63 9.67 2.57 -5.38
N ALA A 64 8.50 2.94 -4.88
CA ALA A 64 8.24 3.11 -3.45
C ALA A 64 6.90 2.46 -3.10
N ALA A 65 6.73 2.09 -1.84
CA ALA A 65 5.46 1.63 -1.31
C ALA A 65 5.16 2.26 0.04
N GLU A 66 3.91 2.65 0.24
CA GLU A 66 3.41 3.19 1.49
C GLU A 66 2.45 2.19 2.14
N ILE A 67 2.65 1.93 3.42
CA ILE A 67 1.87 0.99 4.23
C ILE A 67 0.86 1.80 5.03
N LEU A 68 -0.41 1.55 4.76
CA LEU A 68 -1.55 2.21 5.37
C LEU A 68 -2.29 1.18 6.24
N PRO A 69 -2.14 1.21 7.58
CA PRO A 69 -2.91 0.31 8.43
C PRO A 69 -4.40 0.61 8.32
N THR A 70 -5.21 -0.43 8.08
CA THR A 70 -6.68 -0.35 8.02
C THR A 70 -7.30 -1.14 9.17
N GLU A 71 -8.60 -0.98 9.41
CA GLU A 71 -9.29 -1.72 10.49
C GLU A 71 -9.28 -3.24 10.28
N SER A 72 -9.18 -3.69 9.03
CA SER A 72 -9.24 -5.10 8.65
C SER A 72 -7.88 -5.67 8.22
N GLY A 73 -6.80 -4.87 8.20
CA GLY A 73 -5.48 -5.30 7.75
C GLY A 73 -4.58 -4.13 7.36
N VAL A 74 -4.06 -4.16 6.13
CA VAL A 74 -3.26 -3.07 5.55
C VAL A 74 -3.71 -2.77 4.13
N ALA A 75 -3.56 -1.52 3.73
CA ALA A 75 -3.51 -1.12 2.33
C ALA A 75 -2.06 -0.76 2.00
N VAL A 76 -1.58 -1.16 0.83
CA VAL A 76 -0.23 -0.86 0.36
C VAL A 76 -0.34 -0.09 -0.95
N ALA A 77 0.10 1.16 -0.96
CA ALA A 77 0.13 2.01 -2.13
C ALA A 77 1.52 1.91 -2.78
N PHE A 78 1.60 1.34 -3.98
CA PHE A 78 2.82 1.26 -4.78
C PHE A 78 2.95 2.46 -5.70
N PHE A 79 4.18 2.93 -5.89
CA PHE A 79 4.55 4.02 -6.76
C PHE A 79 5.72 3.55 -7.63
N ALA A 80 5.47 3.25 -8.90
CA ALA A 80 6.49 2.73 -9.82
C ALA A 80 6.14 3.12 -11.27
N HIS A 81 7.04 2.87 -12.22
CA HIS A 81 6.68 2.94 -13.64
C HIS A 81 5.83 1.72 -14.04
N ASP A 82 4.92 1.86 -15.01
CA ASP A 82 4.00 0.81 -15.55
C ASP A 82 4.66 -0.57 -15.63
N GLU A 83 5.81 -0.65 -16.33
CA GLU A 83 6.52 -1.91 -16.60
C GLU A 83 6.98 -2.66 -15.34
N LEU A 84 7.12 -1.94 -14.22
CA LEU A 84 7.57 -2.48 -12.93
C LEU A 84 6.41 -2.66 -11.93
N LEU A 85 5.34 -1.86 -12.06
CA LEU A 85 4.25 -1.80 -11.09
C LEU A 85 3.52 -3.14 -10.99
N ASP A 86 3.10 -3.70 -12.12
CA ASP A 86 2.41 -5.00 -12.17
C ASP A 86 3.26 -6.14 -11.58
N ASP A 87 4.57 -6.18 -11.89
CA ASP A 87 5.47 -7.23 -11.36
C ASP A 87 5.66 -7.10 -9.85
N LEU A 88 5.78 -5.87 -9.35
CA LEU A 88 5.89 -5.61 -7.90
C LEU A 88 4.65 -6.04 -7.15
N ILE A 89 3.47 -5.68 -7.67
CA ILE A 89 2.18 -5.98 -7.04
C ILE A 89 1.97 -7.48 -7.02
N ARG A 90 2.13 -8.15 -8.17
CA ARG A 90 2.02 -9.61 -8.26
C ARG A 90 2.94 -10.30 -7.26
N ARG A 91 4.22 -9.89 -7.18
CA ARG A 91 5.17 -10.52 -6.26
C ARG A 91 4.85 -10.22 -4.80
N PHE A 92 4.34 -9.03 -4.50
CA PHE A 92 3.87 -8.70 -3.17
C PHE A 92 2.72 -9.61 -2.77
N GLU A 93 1.71 -9.79 -3.64
CA GLU A 93 0.58 -10.69 -3.41
C GLU A 93 1.04 -12.13 -3.19
N GLU A 94 1.99 -12.64 -3.98
CA GLU A 94 2.57 -13.97 -3.79
C GLU A 94 3.24 -14.13 -2.41
N TRP A 95 3.88 -13.08 -1.89
CA TRP A 95 4.43 -13.10 -0.54
C TRP A 95 3.35 -12.95 0.53
N ALA A 96 2.33 -12.12 0.28
CA ALA A 96 1.22 -11.90 1.19
C ALA A 96 0.42 -13.19 1.41
N ASP A 97 0.08 -13.89 0.34
CA ASP A 97 -0.62 -15.17 0.38
C ASP A 97 0.17 -16.21 1.18
N ARG A 98 1.49 -16.25 1.02
CA ARG A 98 2.38 -17.16 1.76
C ARG A 98 2.50 -16.86 3.25
N GLU A 99 2.36 -15.61 3.68
CA GLU A 99 2.42 -15.23 5.09
C GLU A 99 1.03 -15.37 5.77
N LEU A 100 -0.05 -15.37 4.99
CA LEU A 100 -1.43 -15.53 5.47
C LEU A 100 -1.94 -16.99 5.38
N SER A 101 -1.30 -17.85 4.59
CA SER A 101 -1.56 -19.29 4.50
C SER A 101 -0.96 -20.08 5.66
#